data_AF-A0A523RXZ0-F1
#
_entry.id   AF-A0A523RXZ0-F1
#
_cell.length_a   1.000
_cell.length_b   1.000
_cell.length_c   1.000
_cell.angle_alpha   90.00
_cell.angle_beta   90.00
_cell.angle_gamma   90.00
#
_symmetry.space_group_name_H-M   'P 1'
#
loop_
_entity.id
_entity.type
_entity.pdbx_description
1 polymer ?
#
loop_
_entity_poly.entity_id
_entity_poly.type
_entity_poly.pdbx_seq_one_letter_code
_entity_poly.pdbx_strand_id
1 'polypeptide(L)'
;MSKRKPATEAKSSLRDELLRKISPDGYTLKDRETAVMTRLSSDFVESLDALVKLGLFKSRSEVVAAFVERTILGQKELFDQIKTQAKKLDEIQDTAKGLALEALQARK
;
A
#
# COMPACT_ATOMS: atom_id res chain seq x y z
N MET A 1 2.83 -39.04 27.57
CA MET A 1 1.93 -38.75 26.43
C MET A 1 1.99 -37.26 26.14
N SER A 2 2.66 -36.86 25.06
CA SER A 2 2.93 -35.46 24.72
C SER A 2 1.67 -34.84 24.12
N LYS A 3 1.04 -33.89 24.83
CA LYS A 3 -0.17 -33.20 24.38
C LYS A 3 0.20 -32.30 23.19
N ARG A 4 -0.27 -32.64 21.99
CA ARG A 4 -0.22 -31.75 20.82
C ARG A 4 -0.95 -30.44 21.17
N LYS A 5 -0.23 -29.31 21.19
CA LYS A 5 -0.85 -27.97 21.28
C LYS A 5 -1.86 -27.79 20.14
N PRO A 6 -3.02 -27.17 20.39
CA PRO A 6 -4.06 -27.04 19.37
C PRO A 6 -3.60 -26.11 18.24
N ALA A 7 -3.85 -26.52 16.99
CA ALA A 7 -3.45 -25.80 15.77
C ALA A 7 -3.98 -24.36 15.69
N THR A 8 -4.98 -24.01 16.51
CA THR A 8 -5.60 -22.68 16.56
C THR A 8 -4.70 -21.64 17.25
N GLU A 9 -4.00 -22.01 18.32
CA GLU A 9 -3.05 -21.11 19.03
C GLU A 9 -1.75 -20.89 18.25
N ALA A 10 -1.34 -21.88 17.46
CA ALA A 10 -0.20 -21.78 16.56
C ALA A 10 -0.48 -20.83 15.38
N LYS A 11 -1.73 -20.75 14.91
CA LYS A 11 -2.13 -19.84 13.82
C LYS A 11 -2.21 -18.39 14.24
N SER A 12 -2.74 -18.10 15.44
CA SER A 12 -2.80 -16.73 15.97
C SER A 12 -1.39 -16.17 16.19
N SER A 13 -0.50 -16.93 16.81
CA SER A 13 0.88 -16.49 17.08
C SER A 13 1.70 -16.18 15.82
N LEU A 14 1.56 -16.97 14.75
CA LEU A 14 2.25 -16.70 13.47
C LEU A 14 1.73 -15.45 12.75
N ARG A 15 0.40 -15.25 12.75
CA ARG A 15 -0.24 -14.06 12.19
C ARG A 15 0.25 -12.81 12.92
N ASP A 16 0.27 -12.85 14.25
CA ASP A 16 0.67 -11.73 15.08
C ASP A 16 2.15 -11.37 14.88
N GLU A 17 3.03 -12.37 14.77
CA GLU A 17 4.45 -12.15 14.47
C GLU A 17 4.68 -11.53 13.08
N LEU A 18 3.95 -12.00 12.07
CA LEU A 18 4.03 -11.45 10.71
C LEU A 18 3.53 -10.01 10.65
N LEU A 19 2.38 -9.72 11.26
CA LEU A 19 1.84 -8.36 11.32
C LEU A 19 2.83 -7.41 12.00
N ARG A 20 3.48 -7.84 13.09
CA ARG A 20 4.51 -7.04 13.78
C ARG A 20 5.74 -6.76 12.92
N LYS A 21 6.14 -7.70 12.05
CA LYS A 21 7.27 -7.51 11.11
C LYS A 21 6.92 -6.62 9.92
N ILE A 22 5.65 -6.55 9.56
CA ILE A 22 5.16 -5.80 8.40
C ILE A 22 4.77 -4.36 8.79
N SER A 23 4.20 -4.17 9.97
CA SER A 23 3.87 -2.86 10.54
C SER A 23 4.18 -2.84 12.04
N PRO A 24 5.33 -2.29 12.46
CA PRO A 24 5.72 -2.24 13.87
C PRO A 24 4.80 -1.34 14.71
N ASP A 25 4.10 -0.37 14.09
CA ASP A 25 3.27 0.63 14.78
C ASP A 25 1.76 0.26 14.83
N GLY A 26 1.41 -0.96 14.41
CA GLY A 26 0.04 -1.47 14.51
C GLY A 26 -0.76 -1.30 13.22
N TYR A 27 -1.54 -2.34 12.91
CA TYR A 27 -2.36 -2.44 11.71
C TYR A 27 -3.69 -1.72 11.91
N THR A 28 -3.74 -0.40 11.77
CA THR A 28 -5.02 0.35 11.84
C THR A 28 -5.71 0.35 10.49
N LEU A 29 -6.69 -0.53 10.33
CA LEU A 29 -7.61 -0.59 9.18
C LEU A 29 -8.45 0.69 8.96
N LYS A 30 -8.35 1.70 9.84
CA LYS A 30 -9.29 2.81 9.93
C LYS A 30 -9.19 3.84 8.80
N ASP A 31 -8.07 3.95 8.11
CA ASP A 31 -7.85 5.08 7.16
C ASP A 31 -7.72 4.64 5.68
N ARG A 32 -8.08 3.40 5.34
CA ARG A 32 -8.03 2.90 3.95
C ARG A 32 -9.30 3.24 3.18
N GLU A 33 -9.54 4.53 2.97
CA GLU A 33 -10.73 5.03 2.27
C GLU A 33 -10.62 4.94 0.73
N THR A 34 -9.40 4.92 0.18
CA THR A 34 -9.17 4.90 -1.27
C THR A 34 -8.92 3.48 -1.80
N ALA A 35 -9.79 3.02 -2.70
CA ALA A 35 -9.62 1.74 -3.40
C ALA A 35 -8.89 1.94 -4.74
N VAL A 36 -7.87 1.12 -5.00
CA VAL A 36 -7.16 1.07 -6.28
C VAL A 36 -7.40 -0.29 -6.93
N MET A 37 -7.84 -0.28 -8.19
CA MET A 37 -7.92 -1.49 -9.01
C MET A 37 -6.66 -1.62 -9.86
N THR A 38 -6.05 -2.80 -9.87
CA THR A 38 -4.84 -3.08 -10.64
C THR A 38 -4.87 -4.48 -11.23
N ARG A 39 -4.09 -4.68 -12.31
CA ARG A 39 -3.86 -6.00 -12.90
C ARG A 39 -2.58 -6.59 -12.31
N LEU A 40 -2.64 -7.86 -11.95
CA LEU A 40 -1.54 -8.63 -11.38
C LEU A 40 -1.37 -9.90 -12.21
N SER A 41 -0.16 -10.47 -12.23
CA SER A 41 0.07 -11.77 -12.87
C SER A 41 -0.68 -12.89 -12.13
N SER A 42 -1.00 -13.97 -12.85
CA SER A 42 -1.59 -15.18 -12.27
C SER A 42 -0.80 -15.68 -11.07
N ASP A 43 0.52 -15.80 -11.23
CA ASP A 43 1.42 -16.38 -10.24
C ASP A 43 1.46 -15.54 -8.96
N PHE A 44 1.34 -14.22 -9.11
CA PHE A 44 1.24 -13.32 -7.96
C PHE A 44 -0.09 -13.52 -7.24
N VAL A 45 -1.21 -13.62 -7.96
CA VAL A 45 -2.54 -13.89 -7.37
C VAL A 45 -2.57 -15.22 -6.61
N GLU A 46 -1.96 -16.28 -7.15
CA GLU A 46 -1.83 -17.57 -6.47
C GLU A 46 -1.06 -17.47 -5.15
N SER A 47 -0.01 -16.65 -5.13
CA SER A 47 0.75 -16.37 -3.90
C SER A 47 -0.10 -15.64 -2.86
N LEU A 48 -0.92 -14.66 -3.29
CA LEU A 48 -1.86 -13.98 -2.39
C LEU A 48 -2.89 -14.96 -1.83
N ASP A 49 -3.40 -15.86 -2.65
CA ASP A 49 -4.36 -16.89 -2.25
C ASP A 49 -3.81 -17.84 -1.20
N ALA A 50 -2.55 -18.27 -1.36
CA ALA A 50 -1.90 -19.09 -0.36
C ALA A 50 -1.86 -18.39 1.01
N LEU A 51 -1.52 -17.10 1.04
CA LEU A 51 -1.44 -16.31 2.27
C LEU A 51 -2.81 -16.13 2.95
N VAL A 52 -3.87 -15.93 2.16
CA VAL A 52 -5.25 -15.86 2.68
C VAL A 52 -5.73 -17.22 3.16
N LYS A 53 -5.49 -18.29 2.39
CA LYS A 53 -5.88 -19.67 2.74
C LYS A 53 -5.21 -20.16 4.02
N LEU A 54 -3.98 -19.74 4.29
CA LEU A 54 -3.26 -20.02 5.53
C LEU A 54 -3.80 -19.22 6.73
N GLY A 55 -4.72 -18.28 6.51
CA GLY A 55 -5.32 -17.44 7.56
C GLY A 55 -4.41 -16.32 8.06
N LEU A 56 -3.32 -16.05 7.36
CA LEU A 56 -2.37 -14.97 7.69
C LEU A 56 -3.00 -13.60 7.41
N PHE A 57 -3.83 -13.53 6.38
CA PHE A 57 -4.60 -12.35 6.00
C PHE A 57 -6.06 -12.75 5.73
N LYS A 58 -6.99 -11.80 5.92
CA LYS A 58 -8.43 -11.96 5.71
C LYS A 58 -8.81 -11.85 4.23
N SER A 59 -8.03 -11.13 3.42
CA SER A 59 -8.30 -10.96 1.99
C SER A 59 -7.04 -10.66 1.18
N ARG A 60 -7.11 -10.87 -0.15
CA ARG A 60 -6.01 -10.54 -1.07
C ARG A 60 -5.65 -9.05 -1.01
N SER A 61 -6.66 -8.17 -0.92
CA SER A 61 -6.46 -6.73 -0.80
C SER A 61 -5.74 -6.35 0.50
N GLU A 62 -5.99 -7.08 1.60
CA GLU A 62 -5.27 -6.89 2.86
C GLU A 62 -3.79 -7.22 2.69
N VAL A 63 -3.47 -8.35 2.02
CA VAL A 63 -2.09 -8.75 1.70
C VAL A 63 -1.40 -7.63 0.90
N VAL A 64 -1.98 -7.25 -0.24
CA VAL A 64 -1.38 -6.26 -1.16
C VAL A 64 -1.12 -4.95 -0.43
N ALA A 65 -2.11 -4.43 0.29
CA ALA A 65 -1.96 -3.18 1.02
C ALA A 65 -0.86 -3.26 2.09
N ALA A 66 -0.76 -4.36 2.84
CA ALA A 66 0.28 -4.55 3.84
C ALA A 66 1.70 -4.57 3.23
N PHE A 67 1.88 -5.25 2.09
CA PHE A 67 3.18 -5.30 1.41
C PHE A 67 3.57 -3.95 0.77
N VAL A 68 2.61 -3.25 0.15
CA VAL A 68 2.85 -1.92 -0.44
C VAL A 68 3.18 -0.91 0.65
N GLU A 69 2.41 -0.90 1.75
CA GLU A 69 2.63 -0.01 2.89
C GLU A 69 4.02 -0.22 3.49
N ARG A 70 4.43 -1.48 3.73
CA ARG A 70 5.78 -1.80 4.19
C ARG A 70 6.87 -1.29 3.25
N THR A 71 6.65 -1.40 1.94
CA THR A 71 7.61 -0.94 0.93
C THR A 71 7.76 0.58 0.96
N ILE A 72 6.64 1.31 1.04
CA ILE A 72 6.63 2.76 1.12
C ILE A 72 7.25 3.24 2.45
N LEU A 73 6.86 2.64 3.58
CA LEU A 73 7.38 3.01 4.89
C LEU A 73 8.88 2.70 5.02
N GLY A 74 9.35 1.61 4.42
CA GLY A 74 10.77 1.26 4.38
C GLY A 74 11.65 2.27 3.64
N GLN A 75 11.06 3.11 2.80
CA GLN A 75 11.75 4.17 2.03
C GLN A 75 11.02 5.52 2.15
N LYS A 76 10.45 5.79 3.33
CA LYS A 76 9.53 6.90 3.55
C LYS A 76 10.10 8.25 3.08
N GLU A 77 11.36 8.54 3.40
CA GLU A 77 12.01 9.80 3.02
C GLU A 77 12.07 10.00 1.50
N LEU A 78 12.41 8.96 0.75
CA LEU A 78 12.46 9.03 -0.72
C LEU A 78 11.06 9.24 -1.30
N PHE A 79 10.05 8.53 -0.79
CA PHE A 79 8.66 8.74 -1.22
C PHE A 79 8.13 10.12 -0.84
N ASP A 80 8.52 10.68 0.30
CA ASP A 80 8.18 12.05 0.71
C ASP A 80 8.86 13.08 -0.19
N GLN A 81 10.10 12.85 -0.63
CA GLN A 81 10.77 13.67 -1.64
C GLN A 81 10.08 13.56 -3.02
N ILE A 82 9.72 12.36 -3.47
CA ILE A 82 8.99 12.15 -4.72
C ILE A 82 7.68 12.93 -4.73
N LYS A 83 6.88 12.84 -3.65
CA LYS A 83 5.64 13.61 -3.51
C LYS A 83 5.89 15.12 -3.58
N THR A 84 6.96 15.60 -2.96
CA THR A 84 7.34 17.01 -2.99
C THR A 84 7.68 17.47 -4.41
N GLN A 85 8.43 16.67 -5.16
CA GLN A 85 8.78 17.01 -6.55
C GLN A 85 7.57 16.94 -7.49
N ALA A 86 6.69 15.96 -7.31
CA ALA A 86 5.44 15.87 -8.07
C ALA A 86 4.57 17.11 -7.87
N LYS A 87 4.42 17.59 -6.63
CA LYS A 87 3.67 18.82 -6.34
C LYS A 87 4.26 20.05 -7.04
N LYS A 88 5.59 20.19 -7.05
CA LYS A 88 6.25 21.28 -7.78
C LYS A 88 5.98 21.21 -9.29
N LEU A 89 5.92 20.00 -9.85
CA LEU A 89 5.60 19.82 -11.27
C LEU A 89 4.17 20.29 -11.58
N ASP A 90 3.21 20.00 -10.71
CA ASP A 90 1.83 20.48 -10.85
C ASP A 90 1.78 22.02 -10.86
N GLU A 91 2.46 22.68 -9.91
CA GLU A 91 2.54 24.15 -9.82
C GLU A 91 3.15 24.77 -11.09
N ILE A 92 4.24 24.18 -11.60
CA ILE A 92 4.87 24.62 -12.85
C ILE A 92 3.92 24.42 -14.03
N GLN A 93 3.24 23.27 -14.11
CA GLN A 93 2.32 22.95 -15.18
C GLN A 93 1.14 23.93 -15.20
N ASP A 94 0.59 24.26 -14.03
CA ASP A 94 -0.54 25.19 -13.92
C ASP A 94 -0.14 26.63 -14.24
N THR A 95 1.05 27.06 -13.81
CA THR A 95 1.62 28.36 -14.21
C THR A 95 1.77 28.43 -15.73
N ALA A 96 2.30 27.39 -16.36
CA ALA A 96 2.47 27.33 -17.82
C ALA A 96 1.12 27.37 -18.56
N LYS A 97 0.09 26.66 -18.07
CA LYS A 97 -1.27 26.73 -18.61
C LYS A 97 -1.86 28.14 -18.49
N GLY A 98 -1.62 28.82 -17.36
CA GLY A 98 -2.04 30.21 -17.14
C GLY A 98 -1.44 31.16 -18.16
N LEU A 99 -0.11 31.12 -18.34
CA LEU A 99 0.61 31.93 -19.33
C LEU A 99 0.12 31.68 -20.76
N ALA A 100 -0.15 30.41 -21.11
CA ALA A 100 -0.70 30.08 -22.42
C ALA A 100 -2.10 30.69 -22.64
N LEU A 101 -2.94 30.68 -21.61
CA LEU A 101 -4.27 31.28 -21.66
C LEU A 101 -4.22 32.81 -21.79
N GLU A 102 -3.34 33.47 -21.05
CA GLU A 102 -3.10 34.92 -21.16
C GLU A 102 -2.62 35.31 -22.57
N ALA A 103 -1.68 34.55 -23.14
CA ALA A 103 -1.16 34.80 -24.48
C ALA A 103 -2.23 34.70 -25.58
N LEU A 104 -3.22 33.80 -25.42
CA LEU A 104 -4.36 33.68 -26.32
C LEU A 104 -5.36 34.83 -26.15
N GLN A 105 -5.54 35.34 -24.93
CA GLN A 105 -6.47 36.43 -24.63
C GLN A 105 -5.93 37.81 -25.02
N ALA A 106 -4.61 38.03 -24.93
CA ALA A 106 -3.95 39.28 -25.31
C ALA A 106 -3.98 39.61 -26.82
N ARG A 107 -4.48 38.68 -27.65
CA ARG A 107 -4.69 38.88 -29.10
C ARG A 107 -6.10 39.37 -29.48
N LYS A 108 -6.98 39.61 -28.52
CA LYS A 108 -8.28 40.29 -28.74
C LYS A 108 -8.15 41.77 -28.42
#